data_AF-A0A924B157-F1
#
_entry.id   AF-A0A924B157-F1
#
_cell.length_a   1.000
_cell.length_b   1.000
_cell.length_c   1.000
_cell.angle_alpha   90.00
_cell.angle_beta   90.00
_cell.angle_gamma   90.00
#
_symmetry.space_group_name_H-M   'P 1'
#
loop_
_entity.id
_entity.type
_entity.pdbx_description
1 polymer ?
#
loop_
_entity_poly.entity_id
_entity_poly.type
_entity_poly.pdbx_seq_one_letter_code
_entity_poly.pdbx_strand_id
1 'polypeptide(L)'
;MSSKEIKIHIRRCHICNTVNEQQDSLVEKCNSCGKALAPFMFFDEKSALGLSPVNAQDQHEEKMQLKTANWGDSLSSKYPPIYGLAVYW
;
A
#
# COMPACT_ATOMS: atom_id res chain seq x y z
N MET A 1 -7.39 -11.89 31.79
CA MET A 1 -6.63 -12.47 30.66
C MET A 1 -6.82 -11.55 29.48
N SER A 2 -5.78 -10.84 29.05
CA SER A 2 -5.87 -9.96 27.86
C SER A 2 -5.76 -10.84 26.62
N SER A 3 -6.83 -10.89 25.83
CA SER A 3 -6.82 -11.54 24.52
C SER A 3 -5.93 -10.72 23.58
N LYS A 4 -4.82 -11.29 23.11
CA LYS A 4 -4.02 -10.66 22.05
C LYS A 4 -4.80 -10.71 20.75
N GLU A 5 -5.02 -9.56 20.12
CA GLU A 5 -5.52 -9.49 18.76
C GLU A 5 -4.45 -10.03 17.80
N ILE A 6 -4.81 -11.08 17.05
CA ILE A 6 -3.94 -11.64 16.02
C ILE A 6 -4.22 -10.88 14.73
N LYS A 7 -3.18 -10.28 14.11
CA LYS A 7 -3.30 -9.60 12.83
C LYS A 7 -2.88 -10.53 11.70
N ILE A 8 -3.82 -10.84 10.81
CA ILE A 8 -3.57 -11.66 9.63
C ILE A 8 -3.52 -10.75 8.41
N HIS A 9 -2.45 -10.87 7.64
CA HIS A 9 -2.27 -10.13 6.40
C HIS A 9 -2.36 -11.09 5.21
N ILE A 10 -3.33 -10.83 4.33
CA ILE A 10 -3.69 -11.72 3.22
C ILE A 10 -3.50 -10.96 1.91
N ARG A 11 -2.77 -11.55 0.97
CA ARG A 11 -2.54 -10.97 -0.37
C ARG A 11 -2.62 -12.00 -1.48
N ARG A 12 -3.27 -11.64 -2.59
CA ARG A 12 -3.29 -12.44 -3.81
C ARG A 12 -2.15 -12.05 -4.74
N CYS A 13 -1.44 -13.04 -5.28
CA CYS A 13 -0.39 -12.79 -6.24
C CYS A 13 -0.96 -12.30 -7.58
N HIS A 14 -0.46 -11.17 -8.09
CA HIS A 14 -0.85 -10.61 -9.39
C HIS A 14 -0.30 -11.38 -10.60
N ILE A 15 0.57 -12.38 -10.37
CA ILE A 15 1.17 -13.21 -11.42
C ILE A 15 0.51 -14.58 -11.49
N CYS A 16 0.54 -15.33 -10.38
CA CYS A 16 0.05 -16.72 -10.35
C CYS A 16 -1.31 -16.87 -9.65
N ASN A 17 -1.94 -15.77 -9.21
CA ASN A 17 -3.23 -15.75 -8.52
C ASN A 17 -3.31 -16.52 -7.19
N THR A 18 -2.21 -17.11 -6.72
CA THR A 18 -2.12 -17.78 -5.41
C THR A 18 -2.37 -16.78 -4.28
N VAL A 19 -3.19 -17.18 -3.30
CA VAL A 19 -3.41 -16.43 -2.05
C VAL A 19 -2.27 -16.76 -1.09
N ASN A 20 -1.69 -15.71 -0.51
CA ASN A 20 -0.62 -15.81 0.46
C ASN A 20 -1.11 -15.15 1.76
N GLU A 21 -0.79 -15.77 2.88
CA GLU A 21 -1.18 -15.31 4.20
C GLU A 21 0.04 -15.31 5.12
N GLN A 22 0.14 -14.30 5.96
CA GLN A 22 1.12 -14.23 7.03
C GLN A 22 0.49 -13.64 8.28
N GLN A 23 0.86 -14.20 9.42
CA GLN A 23 0.45 -13.72 10.73
C GLN A 23 1.50 -12.74 11.26
N ASP A 24 1.03 -11.64 11.87
CA ASP A 24 1.84 -10.63 12.54
C ASP A 24 2.97 -10.02 11.68
N SER A 25 2.87 -10.14 10.34
CA SER A 25 3.90 -9.69 9.38
C SER A 25 3.33 -9.42 7.98
N LEU A 26 4.13 -8.81 7.12
CA LEU A 26 3.75 -8.38 5.77
C LEU A 26 4.12 -9.40 4.69
N VAL A 27 3.16 -9.71 3.81
CA VAL A 27 3.37 -10.56 2.66
C VAL A 27 4.04 -9.72 1.56
N GLU A 28 5.36 -9.82 1.47
CA GLU A 28 6.16 -9.09 0.47
C GLU A 28 6.38 -9.92 -0.82
N LYS A 29 6.35 -11.25 -0.71
CA LYS A 29 6.63 -12.19 -1.80
C LYS A 29 5.59 -13.31 -1.84
N CYS A 30 5.36 -13.86 -3.04
CA CYS A 30 4.50 -15.02 -3.21
C CYS A 30 5.26 -16.31 -2.90
N ASN A 31 4.68 -17.18 -2.05
CA ASN A 31 5.24 -18.49 -1.70
C ASN A 31 5.18 -19.50 -2.85
N SER A 32 4.31 -19.29 -3.85
CA SER A 32 4.17 -20.18 -4.99
C SER A 32 5.12 -19.85 -6.14
N CYS A 33 5.21 -18.58 -6.55
CA CYS A 33 6.05 -18.18 -7.70
C CYS A 33 7.33 -17.42 -7.31
N GLY A 34 7.54 -17.12 -6.03
CA GLY A 34 8.72 -16.41 -5.53
C GLY A 34 8.80 -14.91 -5.88
N LYS A 35 7.90 -14.41 -6.74
CA LYS A 35 7.90 -13.01 -7.17
C LYS A 35 7.42 -12.08 -6.05
N ALA A 36 8.00 -10.88 -6.02
CA ALA A 36 7.54 -9.80 -5.14
C ALA A 36 6.11 -9.38 -5.50
N LEU A 37 5.32 -9.08 -4.48
CA LEU A 37 3.98 -8.55 -4.67
C LEU A 37 4.04 -7.03 -4.90
N ALA A 38 3.24 -6.52 -5.83
CA ALA A 38 3.21 -5.10 -6.16
C ALA A 38 2.79 -4.27 -4.93
N PRO A 39 3.46 -3.17 -4.58
CA PRO A 39 3.08 -2.35 -3.43
C PRO A 39 1.73 -1.65 -3.68
N PHE A 40 0.96 -1.39 -2.61
CA PHE A 40 -0.19 -0.50 -2.71
C PHE A 40 0.28 0.95 -2.66
N MET A 41 0.21 1.65 -3.79
CA MET A 41 0.67 3.04 -3.90
C MET A 41 -0.14 4.04 -3.05
N PHE A 42 -1.38 3.69 -2.71
CA PHE A 42 -2.33 4.57 -2.00
C PHE A 42 -2.76 4.01 -0.63
N PHE A 43 -2.15 2.91 -0.17
CA PHE A 43 -2.47 2.29 1.10
C PHE A 43 -1.20 1.85 1.81
N ASP A 44 -0.94 2.40 2.99
CA ASP A 44 0.21 2.02 3.81
C ASP A 44 -0.13 0.81 4.70
N GLU A 45 0.21 -0.38 4.20
CA GLU A 45 0.01 -1.66 4.90
C GLU A 45 0.78 -1.71 6.24
N LYS A 46 1.91 -0.99 6.38
CA LYS A 46 2.72 -0.97 7.60
C LYS A 46 2.00 -0.25 8.72
N SER A 47 1.39 0.89 8.41
CA SER A 47 0.59 1.66 9.36
C SER A 47 -0.66 0.90 9.81
N ALA A 48 -1.37 0.25 8.88
CA ALA A 48 -2.55 -0.56 9.21
C ALA A 48 -2.23 -1.74 10.13
N LEU A 49 -1.09 -2.41 9.92
CA LEU A 49 -0.66 -3.52 10.77
C LEU A 49 0.01 -3.05 12.08
N GLY A 50 0.24 -1.76 12.28
CA GLY A 50 0.96 -1.23 13.44
C GLY A 50 2.43 -1.65 13.45
N LEU A 51 2.99 -1.92 12.28
CA LEU A 51 4.40 -2.25 12.06
C LEU A 51 5.25 -1.01 11.75
N SER A 52 4.60 0.15 11.60
CA SER A 52 5.30 1.43 11.43
C SER A 52 6.00 1.82 12.74
N PRO A 53 7.29 2.20 12.71
CA PRO A 53 7.98 2.69 13.90
C PRO A 53 7.27 3.96 14.37
N VAL A 54 6.69 3.89 15.56
CA VAL A 54 6.01 5.02 16.21
C VAL A 54 7.01 6.15 16.40
N ASN A 55 6.96 7.15 15.53
CA ASN A 55 7.35 8.51 15.85
C ASN A 55 6.16 9.42 15.49
N ALA A 56 5.47 9.77 16.58
CA ALA A 56 4.69 10.96 16.85
C ALA A 56 4.11 11.76 15.67
N GLN A 57 2.78 11.92 15.74
CA GLN A 57 2.03 13.13 15.35
C GLN A 57 2.21 13.57 13.90
N ASP A 58 1.22 13.30 13.06
CA ASP A 58 0.43 14.37 12.46
C ASP A 58 -0.68 13.80 11.56
N GLN A 59 -1.90 13.96 12.08
CA GLN A 59 -3.10 14.49 11.42
C GLN A 59 -3.53 14.06 10.01
N HIS A 60 -4.86 14.03 9.90
CA HIS A 60 -5.71 14.10 8.72
C HIS A 60 -6.12 12.79 8.04
N GLU A 61 -7.18 12.21 8.61
CA GLU A 61 -8.38 11.96 7.83
C GLU A 61 -8.59 13.06 6.77
N GLU A 62 -8.66 12.71 5.49
CA GLU A 62 -9.59 13.42 4.63
C GLU A 62 -10.10 12.53 3.49
N LYS A 63 -11.42 12.31 3.54
CA LYS A 63 -12.24 11.74 2.47
C LYS A 63 -11.91 12.41 1.14
N MET A 64 -11.40 11.62 0.20
CA MET A 64 -11.41 11.99 -1.22
C MET A 64 -12.87 12.18 -1.70
N GLN A 65 -13.36 13.42 -1.67
CA GLN A 65 -14.34 13.85 -2.66
C GLN A 65 -13.57 14.44 -3.83
N LEU A 66 -13.57 13.70 -4.93
CA LEU A 66 -13.15 14.18 -6.25
C LEU A 66 -13.89 15.48 -6.57
N LYS A 67 -13.18 16.61 -6.50
CA LYS A 67 -13.51 17.78 -7.29
C LYS A 67 -12.28 18.20 -8.07
N THR A 68 -12.30 17.75 -9.31
CA THR A 68 -11.67 18.39 -10.46
C THR A 68 -11.90 19.90 -10.43
N ALA A 69 -10.86 20.67 -10.10
CA ALA A 69 -10.51 21.96 -10.71
C ALA A 69 -9.33 22.59 -9.95
N ASN A 70 -8.31 23.02 -10.69
CA ASN A 70 -7.22 23.91 -10.27
C ASN A 70 -6.23 23.41 -9.21
N TRP A 71 -5.46 22.36 -9.55
CA TRP A 71 -4.38 21.80 -8.71
C TRP A 71 -2.95 22.11 -9.24
N GLY A 72 -2.77 23.14 -10.09
CA GLY A 72 -1.45 23.74 -10.30
C GLY A 72 -1.22 24.71 -9.15
N ASP A 73 -0.17 24.67 -8.32
CA ASP A 73 1.22 24.56 -8.71
C ASP A 73 2.09 23.75 -7.72
N SER A 74 1.53 23.32 -6.58
CA SER A 74 2.32 22.74 -5.48
C SER A 74 2.56 21.24 -5.62
N LEU A 75 1.56 20.48 -6.10
CA LEU A 75 1.66 19.02 -6.24
C LEU A 75 2.42 18.58 -7.49
N SER A 76 2.32 19.32 -8.58
CA SER A 76 3.10 19.08 -9.81
C SER A 76 4.60 19.25 -9.61
N SER A 77 5.03 20.03 -8.60
CA SER A 77 6.44 20.19 -8.23
C SER A 77 6.99 18.95 -7.50
N LYS A 78 6.19 18.36 -6.61
CA LYS A 78 6.58 17.19 -5.81
C LYS A 78 6.39 15.86 -6.54
N TYR A 79 5.43 15.81 -7.46
CA TYR A 79 5.14 14.66 -8.32
C TYR A 79 4.95 15.15 -9.75
N PRO A 80 6.05 15.44 -10.48
CA PRO A 80 5.94 15.81 -11.88
C PRO A 80 5.21 14.70 -12.65
N PRO A 81 4.37 15.05 -13.64
CA PRO A 81 3.65 14.06 -14.42
C PRO A 81 4.62 13.06 -15.03
N ILE A 82 4.43 11.78 -14.71
CA ILE A 82 5.26 10.71 -15.25
C ILE A 82 4.77 10.45 -16.68
N TYR A 83 5.48 11.01 -17.65
CA TYR A 83 5.31 10.62 -19.05
C TYR A 83 6.08 9.32 -19.27
N GLY A 84 5.36 8.21 -19.41
CA GLY A 84 5.93 6.90 -19.70
C GLY A 84 5.31 6.31 -20.96
N LEU A 85 6.15 5.81 -21.87
CA LEU A 85 5.71 4.96 -22.98
C LEU A 85 5.24 3.62 -22.41
N ALA A 86 3.95 3.33 -22.60
CA ALA A 86 3.40 2.02 -22.30
C ALA A 86 3.73 1.06 -23.46
N VAL A 87 4.59 0.08 -23.20
CA VAL A 87 4.71 -1.11 -24.06
C VAL A 87 4.01 -2.24 -23.33
N TYR A 88 2.94 -2.74 -23.94
CA TYR A 88 2.19 -3.90 -23.47
C TYR A 88 2.91 -5.17 -23.91
N TRP A 89 3.01 -6.16 -23.02
CA TRP A 89 3.40 -7.54 -23.33
C TRP A 89 2.28 -8.51 -22.93
#